data_AF-A0AAN6H2C8-F1
#
_entry.id   AF-A0AAN6H2C8-F1
#
_cell.length_a   1.000
_cell.length_b   1.000
_cell.length_c   1.000
_cell.angle_alpha   90.00
_cell.angle_beta   90.00
_cell.angle_gamma   90.00
#
_symmetry.space_group_name_H-M   'P 1'
#
loop_
_entity.id
_entity.type
_entity.pdbx_description
1 polymer ?
#
loop_
_entity_poly.entity_id
_entity_poly.type
_entity_poly.pdbx_seq_one_letter_code
_entity_poly.pdbx_strand_id
1 'polypeptide(L)'
;MNGNGEGGAVGAEKINTDIVTLTRFLTEEQAKHKDASCRLLCHALQFSFKLIAYYIRRASLINLTGLAGSTNTTGDDQKKLDVIGNDLFIAAMKSSGIVRVLVSGEEEDVMDLMSTHRPATQSPATPSMEAAT
;
A
#
# COMPACT_ATOMS: atom_id res chain seq x y z
N MET A 1 -1.57 53.90 45.48
CA MET A 1 -1.27 53.68 44.05
C MET A 1 0.19 53.29 43.93
N ASN A 2 0.47 52.02 43.65
CA ASN A 2 1.56 51.63 42.76
C ASN A 2 1.29 50.20 42.33
N GLY A 3 0.69 50.08 41.14
CA GLY A 3 0.60 48.81 40.44
C GLY A 3 1.98 48.46 39.91
N ASN A 4 2.33 47.17 39.99
CA ASN A 4 3.42 46.67 39.19
C ASN A 4 3.11 45.26 38.70
N GLY A 5 2.81 45.20 37.41
CA GLY A 5 3.36 44.19 36.51
C GLY A 5 2.82 42.78 36.65
N GLU A 6 1.80 42.48 35.85
CA GLU A 6 1.57 41.15 35.30
C GLU A 6 2.90 40.55 34.79
N GLY A 7 3.25 39.40 35.33
CA GLY A 7 4.15 38.43 34.71
C GLY A 7 3.41 37.12 34.65
N GLY A 8 2.36 37.05 33.82
CA GLY A 8 1.66 35.80 33.55
C GLY A 8 2.67 34.74 33.14
N ALA A 9 2.73 33.64 33.90
CA ALA A 9 3.60 32.52 33.62
C ALA A 9 3.31 32.01 32.20
N VAL A 10 4.18 32.35 31.25
CA VAL A 10 4.17 31.77 29.92
C VAL A 10 4.37 30.28 30.13
N GLY A 11 3.31 29.52 29.86
CA GLY A 11 3.25 28.09 30.10
C GLY A 11 4.48 27.39 29.52
N ALA A 12 5.29 26.80 30.39
CA ALA A 12 6.38 25.92 30.01
C ALA A 12 5.78 24.60 29.49
N GLU A 13 5.19 24.64 28.30
CA GLU A 13 4.80 23.43 27.60
C GLU A 13 6.09 22.67 27.26
N LYS A 14 6.30 21.51 27.88
CA LYS A 14 7.46 20.66 27.59
C LYS A 14 7.28 20.06 26.20
N ILE A 15 7.97 20.64 25.22
CA ILE A 15 8.03 20.11 23.86
C ILE A 15 8.74 18.74 23.91
N ASN A 16 8.01 17.66 23.60
CA ASN A 16 8.62 16.35 23.41
C ASN A 16 9.33 16.33 22.05
N THR A 17 10.65 16.22 22.09
CA THR A 17 11.51 16.13 20.90
C THR A 17 11.90 14.70 20.55
N ASP A 18 11.52 13.71 21.37
CA ASP A 18 11.71 12.30 21.08
C ASP A 18 10.63 11.80 20.11
N ILE A 19 10.97 11.81 18.82
CA ILE A 19 10.09 11.35 17.75
C ILE A 19 10.38 9.87 17.47
N VAL A 20 9.44 9.01 17.84
CA VAL A 20 9.47 7.59 17.49
C VAL A 20 8.59 7.37 16.25
N THR A 21 9.23 7.22 15.09
CA THR A 21 8.52 6.83 13.86
C THR A 21 8.36 5.32 13.81
N LEU A 22 7.37 4.84 13.04
CA LEU A 22 7.22 3.40 12.80
C LEU A 22 8.48 2.81 12.14
N THR A 23 9.13 3.53 11.24
CA THR A 23 10.44 3.13 10.67
C THR A 23 11.51 2.99 11.75
N ARG A 24 11.63 3.95 12.68
CA ARG A 24 12.58 3.87 13.79
C ARG A 24 12.28 2.67 14.69
N PHE A 25 11.03 2.50 15.10
CA PHE A 25 10.61 1.37 15.92
C PHE A 25 10.93 0.02 15.26
N LEU A 26 10.55 -0.18 13.99
CA LEU A 26 10.87 -1.40 13.24
C LEU A 26 12.39 -1.60 13.06
N THR A 27 13.13 -0.48 13.00
CA THR A 27 14.60 -0.50 12.92
C THR A 27 15.23 -1.02 14.20
N GLU A 28 14.74 -0.55 15.35
CA GLU A 28 15.17 -0.99 16.67
C GLU A 28 14.74 -2.44 16.95
N GLU A 29 13.55 -2.86 16.52
CA GLU A 29 13.03 -4.21 16.78
C GLU A 29 13.76 -5.32 15.99
N GLN A 30 14.21 -5.12 14.75
CA GLN A 30 15.04 -6.17 14.11
C GLN A 30 16.44 -6.31 14.73
N ALA A 31 16.94 -5.33 15.50
CA ALA A 31 18.15 -5.58 16.28
C ALA A 31 17.92 -6.70 17.32
N LYS A 32 16.66 -6.92 17.73
CA LYS A 32 16.24 -7.97 18.67
C LYS A 32 15.78 -9.25 17.95
N HIS A 33 15.30 -9.15 16.71
CA HIS A 33 14.76 -10.27 15.93
C HIS A 33 15.46 -10.44 14.57
N LYS A 34 15.98 -11.64 14.30
CA LYS A 34 16.74 -11.93 13.06
C LYS A 34 15.93 -11.91 11.76
N ASP A 35 14.61 -11.99 11.83
CA ASP A 35 13.76 -12.01 10.64
C ASP A 35 13.49 -10.58 10.13
N ALA A 36 14.05 -10.26 8.96
CA ALA A 36 13.87 -8.98 8.29
C ALA A 36 12.52 -8.87 7.55
N SER A 37 11.85 -9.99 7.29
CA SER A 37 10.69 -10.08 6.39
C SER A 37 9.52 -9.24 6.90
N CYS A 38 9.26 -9.28 8.20
CA CYS A 38 8.20 -8.48 8.84
C CYS A 38 8.46 -6.97 8.69
N ARG A 39 9.71 -6.51 8.84
CA ARG A 39 10.06 -5.09 8.65
C ARG A 39 9.77 -4.63 7.22
N LEU A 40 10.24 -5.38 6.23
CA LEU A 40 10.05 -5.02 4.83
C LEU A 40 8.54 -4.95 4.49
N LEU A 41 7.73 -5.84 5.07
CA LEU A 41 6.28 -5.84 4.90
C LEU A 41 5.64 -4.59 5.51
N CYS A 42 6.02 -4.27 6.75
CA CYS A 42 5.53 -3.07 7.40
C CYS A 42 5.97 -1.80 6.68
N HIS A 43 7.15 -1.76 6.04
CA HIS A 43 7.56 -0.64 5.19
C HIS A 43 6.70 -0.53 3.93
N ALA A 44 6.41 -1.65 3.25
CA ALA A 44 5.53 -1.68 2.09
C ALA A 44 4.10 -1.21 2.44
N LEU A 45 3.57 -1.65 3.58
CA LEU A 45 2.26 -1.19 4.10
C LEU A 45 2.26 0.30 4.43
N GLN A 46 3.30 0.80 5.11
CA GLN A 46 3.43 2.23 5.38
C GLN A 46 3.44 3.05 4.10
N PHE A 47 4.14 2.58 3.07
CA PHE A 47 4.20 3.25 1.79
C PHE A 47 2.84 3.24 1.08
N SER A 48 2.18 2.08 0.99
CA SER A 48 0.86 1.96 0.35
C SER A 48 -0.17 2.86 1.02
N PHE A 49 -0.23 2.88 2.35
CA PHE A 49 -1.17 3.73 3.09
C PHE A 49 -0.89 5.22 2.90
N LYS A 50 0.38 5.64 2.83
CA LYS A 50 0.73 7.04 2.53
C LYS A 50 0.27 7.43 1.13
N LEU A 51 0.43 6.56 0.12
CA LEU A 51 -0.03 6.81 -1.24
C LEU A 51 -1.56 6.87 -1.31
N ILE A 52 -2.26 5.91 -0.71
CA ILE A 52 -3.73 5.89 -0.66
C ILE A 52 -4.23 7.18 0.01
N ALA A 53 -3.69 7.54 1.18
CA ALA A 53 -4.08 8.78 1.86
C ALA A 53 -3.79 10.03 1.03
N TYR A 54 -2.72 10.04 0.24
CA TYR A 54 -2.41 11.12 -0.69
C TYR A 54 -3.48 11.27 -1.77
N TYR A 55 -3.92 10.17 -2.39
CA TYR A 55 -4.97 10.22 -3.41
C TYR A 55 -6.35 10.52 -2.82
N ILE A 56 -6.68 10.00 -1.63
CA ILE A 56 -7.92 10.34 -0.92
C ILE A 56 -8.02 11.86 -0.71
N ARG A 57 -6.97 12.48 -0.17
CA ARG A 57 -6.95 13.94 0.09
C ARG A 57 -7.09 14.77 -1.19
N ARG A 58 -6.67 14.23 -2.33
CA ARG A 58 -6.73 14.92 -3.63
C ARG A 58 -7.92 14.51 -4.47
N ALA A 59 -8.72 13.52 -4.06
CA ALA A 59 -9.68 12.85 -4.93
C ALA A 59 -10.66 13.82 -5.62
N SER A 60 -11.14 14.84 -4.89
CA SER A 60 -12.01 15.89 -5.44
C SER A 60 -11.31 16.77 -6.48
N LEU A 61 -10.03 17.09 -6.27
CA LEU A 61 -9.25 17.97 -7.15
C LEU A 61 -8.87 17.29 -8.48
N ILE A 62 -8.81 15.97 -8.51
CA ILE A 62 -8.43 15.18 -9.70
C ILE A 62 -9.59 14.32 -10.22
N ASN A 63 -10.83 14.63 -9.84
CA ASN A 63 -12.05 13.96 -10.31
C ASN A 63 -12.07 12.43 -10.10
N LEU A 64 -11.47 11.96 -9.01
CA LEU A 64 -11.52 10.56 -8.57
C LEU A 64 -12.74 10.24 -7.69
N THR A 65 -13.61 11.21 -7.47
CA THR A 65 -14.90 11.01 -6.79
C THR A 65 -15.93 10.45 -7.78
N GLY A 66 -16.66 9.40 -7.38
CA GLY A 66 -17.73 8.80 -8.17
C GLY A 66 -17.48 7.33 -8.52
N LEU A 67 -18.44 6.75 -9.24
CA LEU A 67 -18.40 5.36 -9.65
C LEU A 67 -17.37 5.13 -10.76
N ALA A 68 -16.69 3.98 -10.71
CA ALA A 68 -15.80 3.51 -11.76
C ALA A 68 -16.56 3.07 -13.01
N GLY A 69 -17.88 2.85 -12.88
CA GLY A 69 -18.73 2.31 -13.96
C GLY A 69 -18.64 0.78 -14.06
N SER A 70 -17.97 0.13 -13.11
CA SER A 70 -17.90 -1.32 -12.92
C SER A 70 -18.56 -1.72 -11.60
N THR A 71 -18.94 -2.99 -11.53
CA THR A 71 -19.48 -3.64 -10.33
C THR A 71 -18.39 -4.56 -9.77
N ASN A 72 -18.18 -4.59 -8.46
CA ASN A 72 -17.19 -5.48 -7.84
C ASN A 72 -17.68 -6.93 -7.80
N THR A 73 -16.81 -7.88 -7.45
CA THR A 73 -17.11 -9.32 -7.30
C THR A 73 -18.23 -9.61 -6.32
N THR A 74 -18.51 -8.68 -5.39
CA THR A 74 -19.57 -8.79 -4.38
C THR A 74 -20.92 -8.23 -4.87
N GLY A 75 -20.96 -7.55 -6.02
CA GLY A 75 -22.16 -6.99 -6.63
C GLY A 75 -22.44 -5.52 -6.29
N ASP A 76 -21.52 -4.82 -5.63
CA ASP A 76 -21.62 -3.39 -5.33
C ASP A 76 -21.03 -2.51 -6.44
N ASP A 77 -21.57 -1.31 -6.62
CA ASP A 77 -21.00 -0.29 -7.52
C ASP A 77 -19.61 0.14 -7.03
N GLN A 78 -18.59 -0.16 -7.84
CA GLN A 78 -17.20 0.09 -7.49
C GLN A 78 -16.88 1.58 -7.63
N LYS A 79 -16.20 2.18 -6.66
CA LYS A 79 -15.75 3.58 -6.78
C LYS A 79 -14.39 3.62 -7.45
N LYS A 80 -14.11 4.69 -8.19
CA LYS A 80 -12.79 4.92 -8.82
C LYS A 80 -11.64 4.87 -7.81
N LEU A 81 -11.92 5.33 -6.59
CA LEU A 81 -10.95 5.37 -5.51
C LEU A 81 -10.64 3.96 -4.97
N ASP A 82 -11.60 3.04 -5.01
CA ASP A 82 -11.42 1.67 -4.56
C ASP A 82 -10.50 0.92 -5.54
N VAL A 83 -10.74 1.06 -6.85
CA VAL A 83 -9.86 0.55 -7.93
C VAL A 83 -8.42 1.04 -7.74
N ILE A 84 -8.25 2.37 -7.62
CA ILE A 84 -6.91 2.97 -7.48
C ILE A 84 -6.26 2.54 -6.17
N GLY A 85 -7.03 2.44 -5.08
CA GLY A 85 -6.53 1.97 -3.79
C GLY A 85 -5.98 0.54 -3.89
N ASN A 86 -6.73 -0.35 -4.53
CA ASN A 86 -6.32 -1.74 -4.80
C ASN A 86 -5.05 -1.80 -5.65
N ASP A 87 -5.01 -1.09 -6.77
CA ASP A 87 -3.85 -1.05 -7.68
C ASP A 87 -2.57 -0.58 -6.97
N LEU A 88 -2.69 0.50 -6.19
CA LEU A 88 -1.57 1.05 -5.42
C LEU A 88 -1.09 0.08 -4.34
N PHE A 89 -2.03 -0.60 -3.68
CA PHE A 89 -1.71 -1.58 -2.66
C PHE A 89 -0.98 -2.79 -3.26
N ILE A 90 -1.50 -3.36 -4.35
CA ILE A 90 -0.90 -4.49 -5.07
C ILE A 90 0.51 -4.10 -5.57
N ALA A 91 0.66 -2.93 -6.19
CA ALA A 91 1.95 -2.45 -6.67
C ALA A 91 2.98 -2.30 -5.54
N ALA A 92 2.57 -1.76 -4.38
CA ALA A 92 3.42 -1.66 -3.21
C ALA A 92 3.82 -3.04 -2.67
N MET A 93 2.88 -3.97 -2.54
CA MET A 93 3.18 -5.34 -2.08
C MET A 93 4.08 -6.08 -3.07
N LYS A 94 3.86 -5.93 -4.37
CA LYS A 94 4.70 -6.53 -5.41
C LYS A 94 6.13 -5.98 -5.39
N SER A 95 6.28 -4.66 -5.26
CA SER A 95 7.59 -4.01 -5.19
C SER A 95 8.38 -4.36 -3.91
N SER A 96 7.71 -4.81 -2.85
CA SER A 96 8.36 -5.25 -1.62
C SER A 96 9.19 -6.53 -1.78
N GLY A 97 8.88 -7.36 -2.80
CA GLY A 97 9.60 -8.60 -3.11
C GLY A 97 9.46 -9.74 -2.09
N ILE A 98 8.72 -9.53 -1.00
CA ILE A 98 8.59 -10.48 0.12
C ILE A 98 7.20 -11.11 0.22
N VAL A 99 6.20 -10.59 -0.50
CA VAL A 99 4.84 -11.13 -0.52
C VAL A 99 4.73 -12.14 -1.65
N ARG A 100 4.37 -13.39 -1.32
CA ARG A 100 4.18 -14.47 -2.29
C ARG A 100 2.76 -14.53 -2.84
N VAL A 101 1.77 -14.36 -1.95
CA VAL A 101 0.35 -14.44 -2.26
C VAL A 101 -0.37 -13.24 -1.67
N LEU A 102 -1.28 -12.64 -2.44
CA LEU A 102 -2.16 -11.56 -2.01
C LEU A 102 -3.61 -11.92 -2.36
N VAL A 103 -4.52 -11.63 -1.43
CA VAL A 103 -5.96 -11.76 -1.63
C VAL A 103 -6.58 -10.40 -1.35
N SER A 104 -7.41 -9.91 -2.28
CA SER A 104 -8.10 -8.62 -2.18
C SER A 104 -9.60 -8.84 -2.38
N GLY A 105 -10.43 -8.06 -1.69
CA GLY A 105 -11.89 -8.10 -1.92
C GLY A 105 -12.32 -7.52 -3.26
N GLU A 106 -11.43 -6.82 -3.95
CA GLU A 106 -11.63 -6.25 -5.28
C GLU A 106 -11.24 -7.22 -6.42
N GLU A 107 -10.62 -8.36 -6.09
CA GLU A 107 -10.15 -9.35 -7.06
C GLU A 107 -10.88 -10.68 -6.84
N GLU A 108 -11.28 -11.36 -7.93
CA GLU A 108 -11.93 -12.68 -7.82
C GLU A 108 -10.93 -13.79 -7.45
N ASP A 109 -9.72 -13.68 -7.99
CA ASP A 109 -8.69 -14.70 -7.91
C ASP A 109 -7.56 -14.32 -6.95
N VAL A 110 -6.95 -15.36 -6.38
CA VAL A 110 -5.76 -15.23 -5.55
C VAL A 110 -4.56 -14.79 -6.41
N MET A 111 -3.95 -13.66 -6.05
CA MET A 111 -2.81 -13.12 -6.77
C MET A 111 -1.49 -13.73 -6.30
N ASP A 112 -0.80 -14.43 -7.20
CA ASP A 112 0.59 -14.86 -7.01
C ASP A 112 1.55 -13.75 -7.48
N LEU A 113 2.18 -13.06 -6.54
CA LEU A 113 3.05 -11.91 -6.82
C LEU A 113 4.50 -12.30 -7.19
N MET A 114 4.93 -13.54 -6.89
CA MET A 114 6.30 -14.00 -7.14
C MET A 114 6.43 -14.77 -8.47
N SER A 115 5.32 -15.18 -9.11
CA SER A 115 5.36 -15.89 -10.39
C SER A 115 5.69 -15.03 -11.61
N THR A 116 5.72 -13.69 -11.48
CA THR A 116 6.03 -12.78 -12.62
C THR A 116 7.49 -12.87 -13.11
N HIS A 117 8.33 -13.77 -12.57
CA HIS A 117 9.69 -14.00 -13.05
C HIS A 117 9.86 -15.17 -14.05
N ARG A 118 8.78 -15.60 -14.74
CA ARG A 118 8.94 -16.43 -15.95
C ARG A 118 8.79 -15.52 -17.19
N PRO A 119 9.87 -15.17 -17.93
CA PRO A 119 9.70 -14.66 -19.28
C PRO A 119 8.87 -15.69 -20.05
N ALA A 120 7.83 -15.23 -20.73
CA ALA A 120 6.98 -16.07 -21.55
C ALA A 120 7.84 -16.73 -22.64
N THR A 121 8.35 -17.94 -22.36
CA THR A 121 8.77 -18.84 -23.43
C THR A 121 7.49 -19.22 -24.14
N GLN A 122 7.36 -18.73 -25.36
CA GLN A 122 6.31 -19.10 -26.30
C GLN A 122 6.06 -20.61 -26.23
N SER A 123 4.79 -20.98 -26.06
CA SER A 123 4.33 -22.35 -26.28
C SER A 123 4.77 -22.79 -27.68
N PRO A 124 5.48 -23.92 -27.85
CA PRO A 124 5.70 -24.43 -29.19
C PRO A 124 4.33 -24.87 -29.73
N ALA A 125 3.87 -24.20 -30.78
CA ALA A 125 2.75 -24.65 -31.58
C ALA A 125 3.00 -26.11 -31.97
N THR A 126 2.12 -27.01 -31.54
CA THR A 126 2.06 -28.37 -32.09
C THR A 126 1.85 -28.23 -33.60
N PRO A 127 2.73 -28.76 -34.47
CA PRO A 127 2.43 -28.83 -35.88
C PRO A 127 1.35 -29.90 -36.05
N SER A 128 0.19 -29.47 -36.54
CA SER A 128 -0.85 -30.36 -37.04
C SER A 128 -0.22 -31.27 -38.09
N MET A 129 -0.06 -32.57 -37.77
CA MET A 129 0.23 -33.58 -38.77
C MET A 129 -1.01 -33.78 -39.62
N GLU A 130 -1.10 -33.02 -40.70
CA GLU A 130 -1.87 -33.41 -41.88
C GLU A 130 -1.05 -34.48 -42.60
N ALA A 131 -1.38 -35.74 -42.37
CA ALA A 131 -0.85 -36.87 -43.13
C ALA A 131 -1.95 -37.38 -44.05
N ALA A 132 -1.74 -37.12 -45.33
CA ALA A 132 -2.39 -37.75 -46.45
C ALA A 132 -2.31 -39.28 -46.34
N THR A 133 -3.44 -39.96 -46.47
CA THR A 133 -3.78 -40.93 -47.53
C THR A 133 -5.22 -41.40 -47.29
#